data_AF-A0A6L6IEX6-F1
#
_entry.id   AF-A0A6L6IEX6-F1
#
_cell.length_a   1.000
_cell.length_b   1.000
_cell.length_c   1.000
_cell.angle_alpha   90.00
_cell.angle_beta   90.00
_cell.angle_gamma   90.00
#
_symmetry.space_group_name_H-M   'P 1'
#
loop_
_entity.id
_entity.type
_entity.pdbx_description
1 polymer ?
#
loop_
_entity_poly.entity_id
_entity_poly.type
_entity_poly.pdbx_seq_one_letter_code
_entity_poly.pdbx_strand_id
1 'polypeptide(L)'
;MQFSPPLQRAVLVRRYKRFLADVLTPNGDELTLHCPNTGAMTGCATPGDTVFYSTSENGRRKYPHTWELTLTQGGALICVNTLWANRLTREAILSGLIPELSGYTSLKSEVKYGAERSRIDFMLQAELQPDCYIEVKSVTLAEKEQGYFPDAVTERGQKHLRELMSVAAGGERAVLLFAVLHSAIGRFSPARHIDVRYAQLLYEAQQKGVEILAYKAELSTAGMTLKEPLPITL
;
A
#
# COMPACT_ATOMS: atom_id res chain seq x y z
N MET A 1 11.97 5.48 4.60
CA MET A 1 11.70 6.17 5.88
C MET A 1 12.20 5.38 7.09
N GLN A 2 12.46 6.07 8.21
CA GLN A 2 12.74 5.46 9.53
C GLN A 2 11.57 5.70 10.49
N PHE A 3 11.27 4.73 11.35
CA PHE A 3 10.37 4.92 12.47
C PHE A 3 11.10 5.66 13.59
N SER A 4 10.66 6.88 13.89
CA SER A 4 11.22 7.69 14.95
C SER A 4 10.08 8.27 15.79
N PRO A 5 9.97 7.91 17.09
CA PRO A 5 10.82 6.95 17.81
C PRO A 5 10.67 5.49 17.31
N PRO A 6 11.56 4.56 17.72
CA PRO A 6 11.44 3.14 17.38
C PRO A 6 10.09 2.55 17.80
N LEU A 7 9.60 1.58 17.01
CA LEU A 7 8.32 0.93 17.29
C LEU A 7 8.39 0.07 18.56
N GLN A 8 7.29 0.07 19.31
CA GLN A 8 7.07 -0.84 20.43
C GLN A 8 6.37 -2.11 19.94
N ARG A 9 6.52 -3.23 20.66
CA ARG A 9 5.89 -4.53 20.29
C ARG A 9 4.85 -4.97 21.30
N ALA A 10 3.85 -5.71 20.83
CA ALA A 10 2.83 -6.39 21.62
C ALA A 10 2.37 -7.68 20.91
N VAL A 11 1.61 -8.52 21.59
CA VAL A 11 0.96 -9.72 21.00
C VAL A 11 -0.49 -9.40 20.70
N LEU A 12 -0.93 -9.65 19.46
CA LEU A 12 -2.30 -9.41 19.05
C LEU A 12 -3.26 -10.37 19.75
N VAL A 13 -4.28 -9.82 20.42
CA VAL A 13 -5.41 -10.63 20.93
C VAL A 13 -6.48 -10.73 19.85
N ARG A 14 -6.93 -9.58 19.33
CA ARG A 14 -7.94 -9.52 18.27
C ARG A 14 -7.99 -8.15 17.59
N ARG A 15 -8.37 -8.14 16.32
CA ARG A 15 -8.83 -6.93 15.60
C ARG A 15 -10.36 -6.93 15.54
N TYR A 16 -10.99 -5.79 15.76
CA TYR A 16 -12.44 -5.66 15.76
C TYR A 16 -12.88 -4.26 15.33
N LYS A 17 -14.15 -4.13 14.93
CA LYS A 17 -14.73 -2.87 14.40
C LYS A 17 -13.91 -2.24 13.26
N ARG A 18 -13.04 -3.02 12.59
CA ARG A 18 -12.07 -2.61 11.55
C ARG A 18 -10.93 -1.70 12.04
N PHE A 19 -11.20 -0.74 12.93
CA PHE A 19 -10.25 0.30 13.32
C PHE A 19 -9.66 0.15 14.73
N LEU A 20 -9.95 -0.95 15.44
CA LEU A 20 -9.40 -1.24 16.77
C LEU A 20 -8.72 -2.62 16.80
N ALA A 21 -7.68 -2.72 17.61
CA ALA A 21 -7.06 -4.00 17.96
C ALA A 21 -6.69 -4.02 19.44
N ASP A 22 -7.10 -5.07 20.15
CA ASP A 22 -6.66 -5.30 21.53
C ASP A 22 -5.38 -6.16 21.49
N VAL A 23 -4.39 -5.78 22.30
CA VAL A 23 -3.07 -6.41 22.33
C VAL A 23 -2.59 -6.58 23.78
N LEU A 24 -1.67 -7.51 24.00
CA LEU A 24 -0.95 -7.70 25.26
C LEU A 24 0.48 -7.18 25.12
N THR A 25 0.86 -6.23 25.96
CA THR A 25 2.24 -5.70 26.00
C THR A 25 3.20 -6.73 26.61
N PRO A 26 4.54 -6.54 26.49
CA PRO A 26 5.51 -7.45 27.09
C PRO A 26 5.39 -7.58 28.62
N ASN A 27 4.77 -6.61 29.29
CA ASN A 27 4.52 -6.63 30.74
C ASN A 27 3.22 -7.37 31.12
N GLY A 28 2.42 -7.79 30.13
CA GLY A 28 1.12 -8.44 30.33
C GLY A 28 -0.08 -7.48 30.37
N ASP A 29 0.13 -6.17 30.24
CA ASP A 29 -0.96 -5.19 30.23
C ASP A 29 -1.76 -5.26 28.92
N GLU A 30 -3.08 -5.16 29.02
CA GLU A 30 -3.97 -4.96 27.87
C GLU A 30 -3.90 -3.53 27.35
N LEU A 31 -3.80 -3.39 26.03
CA LEU A 31 -3.76 -2.11 25.33
C LEU A 31 -4.64 -2.15 24.09
N THR A 32 -5.38 -1.08 23.82
CA THR A 32 -6.10 -0.93 22.54
C THR A 32 -5.33 -0.02 21.59
N LEU A 33 -4.99 -0.56 20.42
CA LEU A 33 -4.37 0.15 19.31
C LEU A 33 -5.42 0.65 18.32
N HIS A 34 -5.15 1.79 17.69
CA HIS A 34 -5.80 2.15 16.45
C HIS A 34 -5.27 1.27 15.31
N CYS A 35 -6.17 0.65 14.56
CA CYS A 35 -5.87 -0.05 13.31
C CYS A 35 -6.14 0.90 12.12
N PRO A 36 -5.11 1.40 11.43
CA PRO A 36 -5.25 2.39 10.34
C PRO A 36 -5.62 1.74 8.98
N ASN A 37 -6.02 0.47 8.97
CA ASN A 37 -6.41 -0.26 7.77
C ASN A 37 -7.88 -0.63 7.86
N THR A 38 -8.67 -0.21 6.87
CA THR A 38 -10.12 -0.47 6.81
C THR A 38 -10.50 -1.70 5.99
N GLY A 39 -9.52 -2.30 5.30
CA GLY A 39 -9.67 -3.51 4.48
C GLY A 39 -9.84 -4.78 5.31
N ALA A 40 -9.91 -5.93 4.61
CA ALA A 40 -10.12 -7.22 5.25
C ALA A 40 -8.92 -7.62 6.13
N MET A 41 -7.71 -7.24 5.73
CA MET A 41 -6.45 -7.62 6.41
C MET A 41 -6.29 -9.15 6.49
N THR A 42 -6.72 -9.85 5.44
CA THR A 42 -6.59 -11.30 5.32
C THR A 42 -5.11 -11.70 5.52
N GLY A 43 -4.86 -12.61 6.47
CA GLY A 43 -3.51 -13.07 6.83
C GLY A 43 -2.64 -12.06 7.61
N CYS A 44 -3.15 -10.86 7.93
CA CYS A 44 -2.35 -9.80 8.56
C CYS A 44 -2.70 -9.55 10.05
N ALA A 45 -3.72 -10.22 10.58
CA ALA A 45 -4.31 -9.94 11.89
C ALA A 45 -4.68 -11.22 12.67
N THR A 46 -3.83 -12.24 12.62
CA THR A 46 -4.09 -13.51 13.29
C THR A 46 -3.83 -13.36 14.80
N PRO A 47 -4.78 -13.73 15.69
CA PRO A 47 -4.50 -13.77 17.13
C PRO A 47 -3.21 -14.53 17.45
N GLY A 48 -2.38 -13.96 18.31
CA GLY A 48 -1.06 -14.46 18.66
C GLY A 48 0.08 -13.95 17.78
N ASP A 49 -0.18 -13.25 16.66
CA ASP A 49 0.87 -12.57 15.90
C ASP A 49 1.52 -11.46 16.76
N THR A 50 2.81 -11.21 16.51
CA THR A 50 3.48 -10.04 17.10
C THR A 50 3.13 -8.81 16.29
N VAL A 51 2.75 -7.73 16.94
CA VAL A 51 2.46 -6.45 16.30
C VAL A 51 3.43 -5.38 16.77
N PHE A 52 3.74 -4.45 15.88
CA PHE A 52 4.54 -3.28 16.19
C PHE A 52 3.70 -2.02 16.05
N TYR A 53 3.80 -1.12 17.02
CA TYR A 53 2.99 0.08 17.08
C TYR A 53 3.83 1.33 17.38
N SER A 54 3.37 2.45 16.82
CA SER A 54 3.89 3.79 17.10
C SER A 54 3.06 4.46 18.18
N THR A 55 3.62 5.51 18.79
CA THR A 55 2.93 6.34 19.79
C THR A 55 2.90 7.78 19.32
N SER A 56 1.71 8.37 19.22
CA SER A 56 1.53 9.79 18.90
C SER A 56 1.62 10.64 20.16
N GLU A 57 2.39 11.73 20.11
CA GLU A 57 2.47 12.73 21.18
C GLU A 57 1.22 13.64 21.25
N ASN A 58 0.29 13.51 20.31
CA ASN A 58 -0.93 14.31 20.31
C ASN A 58 -1.90 13.81 21.39
N GLY A 59 -1.85 14.43 22.56
CA GLY A 59 -2.68 14.09 23.73
C GLY A 59 -4.20 14.24 23.55
N ARG A 60 -4.68 14.73 22.40
CA ARG A 60 -6.13 14.77 22.08
C ARG A 60 -6.66 13.46 21.51
N ARG A 61 -5.78 12.52 21.14
CA ARG A 61 -6.19 11.24 20.54
C ARG A 61 -6.73 10.29 21.61
N LYS A 62 -7.93 9.76 21.38
CA LYS A 62 -8.50 8.69 22.23
C LYS A 62 -7.62 7.43 22.26
N TYR A 63 -7.03 7.09 21.11
CA TYR A 63 -6.10 5.98 20.96
C TYR A 63 -4.78 6.54 20.42
N PRO A 64 -3.78 6.82 21.29
CA PRO A 64 -2.53 7.43 20.87
C PRO A 64 -1.60 6.44 20.16
N HIS A 65 -1.84 5.13 20.31
CA HIS A 65 -1.02 4.09 19.72
C HIS A 65 -1.61 3.58 18.40
N THR A 66 -0.79 3.50 17.36
CA THR A 66 -1.20 3.06 16.02
C THR A 66 -0.47 1.79 15.63
N TRP A 67 -1.21 0.77 15.20
CA TRP A 67 -0.63 -0.47 14.70
C TRP A 67 0.01 -0.24 13.33
N GLU A 68 1.32 -0.41 13.26
CA GLU A 68 2.12 -0.17 12.06
C GLU A 68 2.43 -1.47 11.31
N LEU A 69 2.97 -2.47 12.00
CA LEU A 69 3.45 -3.71 11.41
C LEU A 69 2.90 -4.96 12.09
N THR A 70 2.78 -6.05 11.36
CA THR A 70 2.57 -7.41 11.87
C THR A 70 3.77 -8.26 11.54
N LEU A 71 4.34 -8.96 12.52
CA LEU A 71 5.20 -10.10 12.33
C LEU A 71 4.37 -11.36 12.56
N THR A 72 4.11 -12.07 11.46
CA THR A 72 3.35 -13.32 11.47
C THR A 72 4.12 -14.41 12.23
N GLN A 73 3.39 -15.40 12.74
CA GLN A 73 4.01 -16.61 13.31
C GLN A 73 4.94 -17.35 12.32
N GLY A 74 4.70 -17.19 11.01
CA GLY A 74 5.57 -17.71 9.94
C GLY A 74 6.82 -16.86 9.66
N GLY A 75 7.06 -15.79 10.42
CA GLY A 75 8.25 -14.94 10.30
C GLY A 75 8.18 -13.85 9.22
N ALA A 76 7.06 -13.73 8.50
CA ALA A 76 6.87 -12.64 7.53
C ALA A 76 6.46 -11.34 8.23
N LEU A 77 7.08 -10.23 7.83
CA LEU A 77 6.77 -8.88 8.30
C LEU A 77 5.86 -8.18 7.29
N ILE A 78 4.82 -7.52 7.79
CA ILE A 78 3.77 -6.90 7.00
C ILE A 78 3.58 -5.47 7.49
N CYS A 79 3.63 -4.49 6.61
CA CYS A 79 3.18 -3.14 6.94
C CYS A 79 1.67 -3.07 6.75
N VAL A 80 0.94 -3.12 7.87
CA VAL A 80 -0.52 -3.09 7.86
C VAL A 80 -1.06 -1.67 7.76
N ASN A 81 -0.27 -0.67 8.16
CA ASN A 81 -0.62 0.73 7.98
C ASN A 81 -0.42 1.17 6.52
N THR A 82 -1.48 0.99 5.73
CA THR A 82 -1.50 1.30 4.29
C THR A 82 -1.29 2.79 4.00
N LEU A 83 -1.43 3.68 4.98
CA LEU A 83 -1.15 5.12 4.81
C LEU A 83 0.31 5.38 4.45
N TRP A 84 1.22 4.43 4.74
CA TRP A 84 2.62 4.55 4.36
C TRP A 84 2.89 4.34 2.87
N ALA A 85 1.99 3.70 2.11
CA ALA A 85 2.24 3.37 0.70
C ALA A 85 2.56 4.62 -0.14
N ASN A 86 1.77 5.69 0.01
CA ASN A 86 1.99 6.95 -0.71
C ASN A 86 3.33 7.58 -0.29
N ARG A 87 3.64 7.61 1.02
CA ARG A 87 4.92 8.17 1.50
C ARG A 87 6.11 7.38 0.96
N LEU A 88 6.07 6.05 1.04
CA LEU A 88 7.13 5.19 0.53
C LEU A 88 7.33 5.34 -0.97
N THR A 89 6.24 5.42 -1.73
CA THR A 89 6.28 5.66 -3.18
C THR A 89 6.91 7.00 -3.49
N ARG A 90 6.50 8.08 -2.81
CA ARG A 90 7.09 9.42 -2.97
C ARG A 90 8.59 9.41 -2.65
N GLU A 91 8.99 8.84 -1.52
CA GLU A 91 10.40 8.75 -1.13
C GLU A 91 11.21 7.96 -2.17
N ALA A 92 10.68 6.86 -2.71
CA ALA A 92 11.34 6.05 -3.72
C ALA A 92 11.48 6.77 -5.08
N ILE A 93 10.45 7.49 -5.53
CA ILE A 93 10.51 8.31 -6.75
C ILE A 93 11.58 9.40 -6.59
N LEU A 94 11.52 10.18 -5.52
CA LEU A 94 12.46 11.28 -5.28
C LEU A 94 13.91 10.81 -5.09
N SER A 95 14.10 9.57 -4.63
CA SER A 95 15.43 8.96 -4.46
C SER A 95 15.91 8.18 -5.69
N GLY A 96 15.15 8.16 -6.79
CA GLY A 96 15.50 7.44 -8.01
C GLY A 96 15.49 5.91 -7.87
N LEU A 97 14.79 5.36 -6.87
CA LEU A 97 14.68 3.91 -6.63
C LEU A 97 13.66 3.23 -7.56
N ILE A 98 12.86 4.03 -8.28
CA ILE A 98 11.94 3.56 -9.31
C ILE A 98 12.38 4.21 -10.63
N PRO A 99 13.32 3.59 -11.37
CA PRO A 99 13.89 4.18 -12.59
C PRO A 99 12.86 4.54 -13.64
N GLU A 100 11.75 3.79 -13.74
CA GLU A 100 10.63 4.03 -14.66
C GLU A 100 9.97 5.39 -14.42
N LEU A 101 10.06 5.94 -13.21
CA LEU A 101 9.47 7.21 -12.80
C LEU A 101 10.50 8.34 -12.66
N SER A 102 11.72 8.13 -13.16
CA SER A 102 12.79 9.14 -13.17
C SER A 102 12.63 10.12 -14.34
N GLY A 103 13.38 11.22 -14.32
CA GLY A 103 13.41 12.21 -15.41
C GLY A 103 12.34 13.30 -15.32
N TYR A 104 11.53 13.31 -14.26
CA TYR A 104 10.58 14.39 -13.97
C TYR A 104 11.18 15.45 -13.04
N THR A 105 10.81 16.72 -13.24
CA THR A 105 11.35 17.85 -12.44
C THR A 105 10.44 18.26 -11.30
N SER A 106 9.18 17.80 -11.28
CA SER A 106 8.24 18.08 -10.20
C SER A 106 7.37 16.88 -9.85
N LEU A 107 6.97 16.80 -8.57
CA LEU A 107 6.04 15.81 -8.03
C LEU A 107 4.96 16.54 -7.22
N LYS A 108 3.71 16.41 -7.65
CA LYS A 108 2.52 16.89 -6.93
C LYS A 108 1.78 15.70 -6.33
N SER A 109 1.10 15.90 -5.21
CA SER A 109 0.30 14.87 -4.53
C SER A 109 -1.18 15.27 -4.50
N GLU A 110 -2.08 14.29 -4.46
CA GLU A 110 -3.53 14.51 -4.28
C GLU A 110 -4.16 15.44 -5.34
N VAL A 111 -3.72 15.33 -6.59
CA VAL A 111 -4.17 16.19 -7.69
C VAL A 111 -5.54 15.73 -8.17
N LYS A 112 -6.49 16.65 -8.30
CA LYS A 112 -7.81 16.32 -8.87
C LYS A 112 -7.67 16.01 -10.35
N TYR A 113 -8.29 14.92 -10.81
CA TYR A 113 -8.27 14.50 -12.21
C TYR A 113 -9.55 13.73 -12.59
N GLY A 114 -9.69 13.48 -13.89
CA GLY A 114 -10.79 12.69 -14.44
C GLY A 114 -12.15 13.38 -14.41
N ALA A 115 -13.12 12.78 -15.10
CA ALA A 115 -14.49 13.30 -15.19
C ALA A 115 -15.29 13.10 -13.89
N GLU A 116 -14.91 12.10 -13.07
CA GLU A 116 -15.66 11.72 -11.87
C GLU A 116 -15.08 12.30 -10.56
N ARG A 117 -14.33 13.42 -10.65
CA ARG A 117 -13.76 14.18 -9.52
C ARG A 117 -12.88 13.35 -8.58
N SER A 118 -12.18 12.35 -9.10
CA SER A 118 -11.19 11.60 -8.35
C SER A 118 -9.94 12.42 -8.07
N ARG A 119 -9.10 11.92 -7.17
CA ARG A 119 -7.76 12.44 -6.90
C ARG A 119 -6.75 11.35 -7.24
N ILE A 120 -5.72 11.73 -7.99
CA ILE A 120 -4.57 10.86 -8.25
C ILE A 120 -3.59 11.03 -7.09
N ASP A 121 -2.95 9.94 -6.67
CA ASP A 121 -2.01 9.97 -5.55
C ASP A 121 -0.81 10.88 -5.89
N PHE A 122 -0.26 10.75 -7.11
CA PHE A 122 0.82 11.60 -7.60
C PHE A 122 0.65 12.03 -9.05
N MET A 123 1.19 13.21 -9.36
CA MET A 123 1.37 13.69 -10.73
C MET A 123 2.82 14.18 -10.89
N LEU A 124 3.57 13.57 -11.81
CA LEU A 124 4.92 14.00 -12.16
C LEU A 124 4.89 14.85 -13.43
N GLN A 125 5.70 15.91 -13.50
CA GLN A 125 5.75 16.80 -14.67
C GLN A 125 7.19 17.16 -15.04
N ALA A 126 7.43 17.34 -16.35
CA ALA A 126 8.65 17.90 -16.93
C ALA A 126 8.31 18.66 -18.21
N GLU A 127 9.14 19.64 -18.61
CA GLU A 127 8.85 20.58 -19.70
C GLU A 127 8.62 19.91 -21.08
N LEU A 128 9.23 18.76 -21.33
CA LEU A 128 9.20 18.06 -22.63
C LEU A 128 8.69 16.63 -22.53
N GLN A 129 7.89 16.31 -21.50
CA GLN A 129 7.30 14.99 -21.30
C GLN A 129 5.81 15.13 -20.94
N PRO A 130 4.96 14.18 -21.34
CA PRO A 130 3.59 14.11 -20.85
C PRO A 130 3.56 14.04 -19.32
N ASP A 131 2.51 14.60 -18.72
CA ASP A 131 2.27 14.47 -17.29
C ASP A 131 2.07 12.98 -16.94
N CYS A 132 2.68 12.54 -15.85
CA CYS A 132 2.60 11.15 -15.39
C CYS A 132 1.72 11.06 -14.16
N TYR A 133 0.55 10.44 -14.32
CA TYR A 133 -0.45 10.20 -13.29
C TYR A 133 -0.20 8.84 -12.64
N ILE A 134 0.05 8.82 -11.33
CA ILE A 134 0.40 7.60 -10.60
C ILE A 134 -0.64 7.35 -9.52
N GLU A 135 -1.34 6.23 -9.63
CA GLU A 135 -2.20 5.68 -8.58
C GLU A 135 -1.42 4.63 -7.80
N VAL A 136 -1.48 4.67 -6.47
CA VAL A 136 -0.80 3.73 -5.58
C VAL A 136 -1.81 2.79 -4.93
N LYS A 137 -1.47 1.49 -4.92
CA LYS A 137 -2.23 0.46 -4.21
C LYS A 137 -1.32 -0.25 -3.22
N SER A 138 -1.80 -0.45 -2.00
CA SER A 138 -1.10 -1.29 -1.01
C SER A 138 -1.44 -2.76 -1.23
N VAL A 139 -0.42 -3.61 -1.25
CA VAL A 139 -0.58 -5.08 -1.38
C VAL A 139 -0.07 -5.74 -0.11
N THR A 140 -0.99 -6.36 0.63
CA THR A 140 -0.69 -7.13 1.85
C THR A 140 -1.20 -8.57 1.80
N LEU A 141 -2.13 -8.90 0.89
CA LEU A 141 -2.62 -10.26 0.73
C LEU A 141 -1.55 -11.13 0.09
N ALA A 142 -1.14 -12.18 0.80
CA ALA A 142 -0.15 -13.14 0.36
C ALA A 142 -0.68 -14.57 0.50
N GLU A 143 -0.44 -15.39 -0.52
CA GLU A 143 -0.50 -16.84 -0.43
C GLU A 143 0.90 -17.39 -0.69
N LYS A 144 1.62 -17.73 0.39
CA LYS A 144 3.07 -18.00 0.34
C LYS A 144 3.80 -16.80 -0.26
N GLU A 145 4.44 -16.97 -1.42
CA GLU A 145 5.18 -15.91 -2.12
C GLU A 145 4.33 -15.17 -3.17
N GLN A 146 3.10 -15.61 -3.41
CA GLN A 146 2.22 -14.97 -4.38
C GLN A 146 1.48 -13.82 -3.70
N GLY A 147 1.68 -12.61 -4.21
CA GLY A 147 0.97 -11.41 -3.79
C GLY A 147 -0.27 -11.16 -4.63
N TYR A 148 -1.30 -10.61 -3.99
CA TYR A 148 -2.60 -10.38 -4.61
C TYR A 148 -3.20 -9.02 -4.25
N PHE A 149 -3.90 -8.42 -5.22
CA PHE A 149 -4.81 -7.31 -4.97
C PHE A 149 -6.05 -7.43 -5.86
N PRO A 150 -7.26 -7.16 -5.33
CA PRO A 150 -7.56 -6.74 -3.96
C PRO A 150 -7.75 -7.93 -3.00
N ASP A 151 -7.88 -7.65 -1.69
CA ASP A 151 -8.23 -8.64 -0.66
C ASP A 151 -9.75 -8.78 -0.41
N ALA A 152 -10.55 -7.95 -1.09
CA ALA A 152 -12.01 -8.00 -1.17
C ALA A 152 -12.48 -7.28 -2.46
N VAL A 153 -13.72 -7.51 -2.90
CA VAL A 153 -14.29 -6.80 -4.07
C VAL A 153 -14.20 -5.27 -3.88
N THR A 154 -13.73 -4.55 -4.91
CA THR A 154 -13.43 -3.10 -4.82
C THR A 154 -13.95 -2.30 -6.02
N GLU A 155 -15.23 -1.89 -5.95
CA GLU A 155 -15.83 -1.01 -6.97
C GLU A 155 -15.07 0.31 -7.12
N ARG A 156 -14.53 0.85 -6.02
CA ARG A 156 -13.68 2.05 -6.03
C ARG A 156 -12.38 1.81 -6.80
N GLY A 157 -11.71 0.68 -6.58
CA GLY A 157 -10.50 0.33 -7.35
C GLY A 157 -10.80 0.14 -8.83
N GLN A 158 -11.94 -0.48 -9.16
CA GLN A 158 -12.40 -0.64 -10.54
C GLN A 158 -12.69 0.71 -11.21
N LYS A 159 -13.26 1.68 -10.49
CA LYS A 159 -13.44 3.06 -10.98
C LYS A 159 -12.10 3.70 -11.31
N HIS A 160 -11.14 3.66 -10.38
CA HIS A 160 -9.83 4.29 -10.58
C HIS A 160 -9.10 3.71 -11.81
N LEU A 161 -9.23 2.40 -12.08
CA LEU A 161 -8.71 1.78 -13.30
C LEU A 161 -9.30 2.41 -14.58
N ARG A 162 -10.61 2.66 -14.62
CA ARG A 162 -11.26 3.33 -15.76
C ARG A 162 -10.82 4.78 -15.94
N GLU A 163 -10.54 5.47 -14.83
CA GLU A 163 -10.00 6.83 -14.88
C GLU A 163 -8.56 6.86 -15.41
N LEU A 164 -7.70 5.93 -14.98
CA LEU A 164 -6.35 5.77 -15.54
C LEU A 164 -6.38 5.43 -17.04
N MET A 165 -7.30 4.57 -17.48
CA MET A 165 -7.51 4.30 -18.91
C MET A 165 -7.89 5.58 -19.68
N SER A 166 -8.71 6.45 -19.09
CA SER A 166 -9.08 7.73 -19.69
C SER A 166 -7.89 8.69 -19.76
N VAL A 167 -7.01 8.69 -18.75
CA VAL A 167 -5.75 9.46 -18.76
C VAL A 167 -4.84 9.01 -19.91
N ALA A 168 -4.61 7.69 -20.03
CA ALA A 168 -3.80 7.13 -21.10
C ALA A 168 -4.39 7.44 -22.49
N ALA A 169 -5.71 7.31 -22.65
CA ALA A 169 -6.39 7.66 -23.89
C ALA A 169 -6.30 9.17 -24.25
N GLY A 170 -6.10 10.03 -23.25
CA GLY A 170 -5.86 11.46 -23.42
C GLY A 170 -4.44 11.82 -23.86
N GLY A 171 -3.53 10.84 -23.98
CA GLY A 171 -2.14 11.04 -24.37
C GLY A 171 -1.18 11.32 -23.21
N GLU A 172 -1.70 11.36 -21.98
CA GLU A 172 -0.88 11.47 -20.77
C GLU A 172 -0.37 10.09 -20.32
N ARG A 173 0.70 10.08 -19.53
CA ARG A 173 1.25 8.82 -18.99
C ARG A 173 0.44 8.41 -17.76
N ALA A 174 -0.03 7.17 -17.72
CA ALA A 174 -0.80 6.62 -16.60
C ALA A 174 -0.08 5.40 -16.01
N VAL A 175 0.15 5.41 -14.69
CA VAL A 175 0.84 4.36 -13.97
C VAL A 175 -0.03 3.90 -12.80
N LEU A 176 -0.20 2.59 -12.67
CA LEU A 176 -0.70 1.95 -11.46
C LEU A 176 0.47 1.26 -10.74
N LEU A 177 0.82 1.75 -9.56
CA LEU A 177 1.89 1.21 -8.74
C LEU A 177 1.35 0.43 -7.56
N PHE A 178 1.65 -0.86 -7.52
CA PHE A 178 1.40 -1.73 -6.38
C PHE A 178 2.60 -1.68 -5.42
N ALA A 179 2.43 -0.99 -4.30
CA ALA A 179 3.37 -1.01 -3.19
C ALA A 179 3.14 -2.30 -2.38
N VAL A 180 4.06 -3.23 -2.52
CA VAL A 180 4.03 -4.56 -1.88
C VAL A 180 4.62 -4.47 -0.48
N LEU A 181 3.73 -4.56 0.49
CA LEU A 181 3.96 -4.28 1.91
C LEU A 181 3.95 -5.56 2.77
N HIS A 182 4.32 -6.69 2.17
CA HIS A 182 4.40 -7.99 2.83
C HIS A 182 5.70 -8.70 2.42
N SER A 183 6.58 -9.00 3.39
CA SER A 183 7.94 -9.44 3.11
C SER A 183 8.04 -10.81 2.40
N ALA A 184 7.05 -11.68 2.57
CA ALA A 184 7.01 -12.98 1.89
C ALA A 184 6.72 -12.90 0.38
N ILE A 185 6.09 -11.81 -0.11
CA ILE A 185 5.69 -11.74 -1.51
C ILE A 185 6.93 -11.61 -2.41
N GLY A 186 7.02 -12.46 -3.43
CA GLY A 186 8.08 -12.44 -4.46
C GLY A 186 7.57 -12.24 -5.89
N ARG A 187 6.24 -12.22 -6.09
CA ARG A 187 5.58 -12.00 -7.38
C ARG A 187 4.16 -11.50 -7.18
N PHE A 188 3.59 -10.81 -8.16
CA PHE A 188 2.28 -10.15 -8.03
C PHE A 188 1.31 -10.55 -9.15
N SER A 189 0.03 -10.72 -8.78
CA SER A 189 -1.09 -10.90 -9.70
C SER A 189 -2.36 -10.23 -9.19
N PRO A 190 -3.29 -9.79 -10.06
CA PRO A 190 -4.61 -9.42 -9.60
C PRO A 190 -5.32 -10.65 -9.00
N ALA A 191 -6.09 -10.42 -7.94
CA ALA A 191 -6.85 -11.45 -7.24
C ALA A 191 -8.11 -11.83 -8.02
N ARG A 192 -7.97 -12.50 -9.18
CA ARG A 192 -9.10 -12.91 -10.02
C ARG A 192 -10.14 -13.76 -9.25
N HIS A 193 -9.66 -14.55 -8.28
CA HIS A 193 -10.50 -15.38 -7.42
C HIS A 193 -11.30 -14.59 -6.37
N ILE A 194 -10.99 -13.30 -6.15
CA ILE A 194 -11.68 -12.39 -5.22
C ILE A 194 -12.51 -11.36 -5.99
N ASP A 195 -11.89 -10.66 -6.94
CA ASP A 195 -12.54 -9.63 -7.77
C ASP A 195 -12.18 -9.86 -9.25
N VAL A 196 -12.96 -10.73 -9.89
CA VAL A 196 -12.80 -11.05 -11.32
C VAL A 196 -12.92 -9.80 -12.20
N ARG A 197 -13.75 -8.83 -11.82
CA ARG A 197 -13.97 -7.61 -12.60
C ARG A 197 -12.77 -6.69 -12.51
N TYR A 198 -12.17 -6.53 -11.32
CA TYR A 198 -10.93 -5.79 -11.16
C TYR A 198 -9.79 -6.42 -11.97
N ALA A 199 -9.64 -7.75 -11.93
CA ALA A 199 -8.63 -8.45 -12.72
C ALA A 199 -8.79 -8.23 -14.24
N GLN A 200 -10.03 -8.33 -14.75
CA GLN A 200 -10.34 -8.03 -16.15
C GLN A 200 -10.01 -6.58 -16.52
N LEU A 201 -10.40 -5.62 -15.67
CA LEU A 201 -10.14 -4.20 -15.90
C LEU A 201 -8.64 -3.88 -15.83
N LEU A 202 -7.86 -4.57 -15.00
CA LEU A 202 -6.42 -4.38 -14.93
C LEU A 202 -5.75 -4.83 -16.23
N TYR A 203 -6.17 -5.99 -16.77
CA TYR A 203 -5.72 -6.45 -18.09
C TYR A 203 -6.12 -5.46 -19.20
N GLU A 204 -7.37 -4.99 -19.20
CA GLU A 204 -7.84 -3.97 -20.15
C GLU A 204 -7.04 -2.66 -20.04
N ALA A 205 -6.72 -2.23 -18.83
CA ALA A 205 -5.92 -1.04 -18.58
C ALA A 205 -4.53 -1.15 -19.19
N GLN A 206 -3.86 -2.30 -19.03
CA GLN A 206 -2.57 -2.55 -19.68
C GLN A 206 -2.68 -2.45 -21.20
N GLN A 207 -3.71 -3.07 -21.79
CA GLN A 207 -3.93 -3.01 -23.25
C GLN A 207 -4.20 -1.59 -23.75
N LYS A 208 -4.73 -0.71 -22.89
CA LYS A 208 -5.00 0.70 -23.19
C LYS A 208 -3.83 1.64 -22.83
N GLY A 209 -2.65 1.10 -22.50
CA GLY A 209 -1.45 1.89 -22.27
C GLY A 209 -1.25 2.37 -20.83
N VAL A 210 -2.00 1.83 -19.86
CA VAL A 210 -1.68 2.05 -18.44
C VAL A 210 -0.50 1.14 -18.07
N GLU A 211 0.58 1.74 -17.57
CA GLU A 211 1.74 1.02 -17.07
C GLU A 211 1.42 0.43 -15.68
N ILE A 212 1.83 -0.82 -15.45
CA ILE A 212 1.58 -1.51 -14.18
C ILE A 212 2.93 -1.86 -13.56
N LEU A 213 3.18 -1.31 -12.38
CA LEU A 213 4.40 -1.55 -11.60
C LEU A 213 4.04 -2.24 -10.29
N ALA A 214 4.91 -3.13 -9.83
CA ALA A 214 4.83 -3.73 -8.50
C ALA A 214 6.20 -3.64 -7.86
N TYR A 215 6.28 -2.98 -6.72
CA TYR A 215 7.54 -2.79 -5.99
C TYR A 215 7.40 -3.32 -4.58
N LYS A 216 8.37 -4.11 -4.14
CA LYS A 216 8.47 -4.63 -2.79
C LYS A 216 9.21 -3.67 -1.88
N ALA A 217 8.66 -3.51 -0.69
CA ALA A 217 9.31 -2.81 0.39
C ALA A 217 10.25 -3.75 1.15
N GLU A 218 11.48 -3.29 1.41
CA GLU A 218 12.30 -3.79 2.50
C GLU A 218 11.66 -3.29 3.81
N LEU A 219 11.31 -4.21 4.70
CA LEU A 219 10.59 -3.92 5.93
C LEU A 219 11.42 -4.31 7.14
N SER A 220 11.44 -3.44 8.16
CA SER A 220 12.02 -3.71 9.47
C SER A 220 11.27 -2.92 10.54
N THR A 221 11.53 -3.21 11.80
CA THR A 221 11.01 -2.42 12.93
C THR A 221 11.66 -1.04 13.05
N ALA A 222 12.78 -0.81 12.36
CA ALA A 222 13.50 0.47 12.32
C ALA A 222 13.06 1.37 11.16
N GLY A 223 12.55 0.79 10.07
CA GLY A 223 12.17 1.56 8.89
C GLY A 223 11.71 0.69 7.72
N MET A 224 11.27 1.39 6.66
CA MET A 224 10.74 0.79 5.45
C MET A 224 11.20 1.58 4.23
N THR A 225 11.52 0.86 3.14
CA THR A 225 11.93 1.47 1.86
C THR A 225 11.39 0.64 0.70
N LEU A 226 10.71 1.29 -0.24
CA LEU A 226 10.22 0.66 -1.47
C LEU A 226 11.37 0.62 -2.50
N LYS A 227 11.75 -0.58 -2.99
CA LYS A 227 13.03 -0.72 -3.71
C LYS A 227 13.10 -1.80 -4.78
N GLU A 228 12.49 -2.97 -4.55
CA GLU A 228 12.69 -4.13 -5.44
C GLU A 228 11.51 -4.28 -6.41
N PRO A 229 11.68 -4.16 -7.73
CA PRO A 229 10.61 -4.46 -8.67
C PRO A 229 10.27 -5.95 -8.63
N LEU A 230 8.98 -6.28 -8.67
CA LEU A 230 8.51 -7.66 -8.68
C LEU A 230 7.93 -8.06 -10.04
N PRO A 231 8.07 -9.34 -10.44
CA PRO A 231 7.41 -9.86 -11.63
C PRO A 231 5.89 -9.82 -11.46
N ILE A 232 5.18 -9.47 -12.54
CA ILE A 232 3.73 -9.32 -12.61
C ILE A 232 3.14 -10.32 -13.59
N THR A 233 2.02 -10.95 -13.22
CA THR A 233 1.21 -11.80 -14.12
C THR A 233 -0.25 -11.41 -14.00
N LEU A 234 -0.88 -10.97 -15.10
CA LEU A 234 -2.29 -10.53 -15.15
C LEU A 234 -3.29 -11.65 -15.51
#